data_AF-A0A4Q4UYF8-F1
#
_entry.id   AF-A0A4Q4UYF8-F1
#
_cell.length_a   1.000
_cell.length_b   1.000
_cell.length_c   1.000
_cell.angle_alpha   90.00
_cell.angle_beta   90.00
_cell.angle_gamma   90.00
#
_symmetry.space_group_name_H-M   'P 1'
#
loop_
_entity.id
_entity.type
_entity.pdbx_description
1 polymer ?
#
loop_
_entity_poly.entity_id
_entity_poly.type
_entity_poly.pdbx_seq_one_letter_code
_entity_poly.pdbx_strand_id
1 'polypeptide(L)'
;MAATGKPPGSVPILKLPNGAFIKQSVAILDYFENICDNPQEDWHRELAGLSRKDMRGNTVEERAHTRVVLALADEASSLFGFAGRKCTKLLVSLETSSAEGSRLSIEWCKRDLKLSEAYGEGHKRLENGGVDAATTIADCALFPFLHYSKEMHVIGVLAEPELLNLKRFYEDFKEPESTKIEEGSYLEDLRQMASQWLY
;
A
#
# COMPACT_ATOMS: atom_id res chain seq x y z
N MET A 1 -3.21 -22.72 -2.54
CA MET A 1 -3.04 -23.55 -1.33
C MET A 1 -2.99 -22.62 -0.13
N ALA A 2 -3.75 -22.89 0.94
CA ALA A 2 -3.63 -22.14 2.20
C ALA A 2 -2.72 -22.93 3.15
N ALA A 3 -1.82 -22.24 3.86
CA ALA A 3 -0.99 -22.87 4.88
C ALA A 3 -1.87 -23.37 6.04
N THR A 4 -1.51 -24.49 6.66
CA THR A 4 -2.23 -25.10 7.79
C THR A 4 -2.49 -24.06 8.89
N GLY A 5 -3.76 -23.86 9.26
CA GLY A 5 -4.18 -22.90 10.29
C GLY A 5 -4.44 -21.46 9.80
N LYS A 6 -4.20 -21.13 8.52
CA LYS A 6 -4.58 -19.83 7.94
C LYS A 6 -5.93 -19.92 7.23
N PRO A 7 -6.86 -18.96 7.44
CA PRO A 7 -8.09 -18.90 6.65
C PRO A 7 -7.76 -18.80 5.15
N PRO A 8 -8.57 -19.39 4.27
CA PRO A 8 -8.34 -19.29 2.83
C PRO A 8 -8.47 -17.83 2.36
N GLY A 9 -7.51 -17.37 1.55
CA GLY A 9 -7.50 -16.03 0.98
C GLY A 9 -6.10 -15.41 0.91
N SER A 10 -6.04 -14.16 0.46
CA SER A 10 -4.86 -13.30 0.58
C SER A 10 -4.76 -12.71 1.99
N VAL A 11 -3.53 -12.41 2.41
CA VAL A 11 -3.25 -11.57 3.58
C VAL A 11 -3.25 -10.09 3.15
N PRO A 12 -3.53 -9.13 4.06
CA PRO A 12 -3.87 -9.31 5.47
C PRO A 12 -5.31 -9.80 5.72
N ILE A 13 -5.52 -10.45 6.87
CA ILE A 13 -6.82 -10.90 7.38
C ILE A 13 -6.95 -10.42 8.83
N LEU A 14 -7.95 -9.60 9.12
CA LEU A 14 -8.31 -9.21 10.48
C LEU A 14 -9.32 -10.19 11.06
N LYS A 15 -9.02 -10.78 12.21
CA LYS A 15 -9.96 -11.62 12.98
C LYS A 15 -10.59 -10.80 14.08
N LEU A 16 -11.91 -10.70 14.09
CA LEU A 16 -12.67 -9.97 15.10
C LEU A 16 -12.90 -10.82 16.36
N PRO A 17 -13.21 -10.20 17.52
CA PRO A 17 -13.50 -10.91 18.77
C PRO A 17 -14.65 -11.93 18.65
N ASN A 18 -15.65 -11.63 17.82
CA ASN A 18 -16.77 -12.52 17.53
C ASN A 18 -16.43 -13.70 16.59
N GLY A 19 -15.17 -13.83 16.17
CA GLY A 19 -14.69 -14.88 15.28
C GLY A 19 -14.89 -14.61 13.78
N ALA A 20 -15.52 -13.49 13.40
CA ALA A 20 -15.62 -13.09 12.00
C ALA A 20 -14.28 -12.62 11.43
N PHE A 21 -14.17 -12.63 10.09
CA PHE A 21 -12.97 -12.21 9.38
C PHE A 21 -13.27 -11.06 8.43
N ILE A 22 -12.44 -10.03 8.46
CA ILE A 22 -12.36 -9.01 7.42
C ILE A 22 -11.12 -9.29 6.59
N LYS A 23 -11.30 -9.41 5.27
CA LYS A 23 -10.24 -9.66 4.30
C LYS A 23 -10.08 -8.41 3.44
N GLN A 24 -8.90 -8.25 2.81
CA GLN A 24 -8.46 -7.06 2.08
C GLN A 24 -8.00 -5.93 3.00
N SER A 25 -6.82 -5.38 2.73
CA SER A 25 -6.22 -4.28 3.50
C SER A 25 -7.12 -3.04 3.51
N VAL A 26 -7.68 -2.66 2.36
CA VAL A 26 -8.58 -1.50 2.24
C VAL A 26 -9.81 -1.63 3.13
N ALA A 27 -10.46 -2.80 3.14
CA ALA A 27 -11.63 -3.05 3.99
C ALA A 27 -11.29 -3.05 5.48
N ILE A 28 -10.08 -3.50 5.84
CA ILE A 28 -9.57 -3.46 7.21
C ILE A 28 -9.33 -2.01 7.65
N LEU A 29 -8.70 -1.19 6.80
CA LEU A 29 -8.49 0.25 7.07
C LEU A 29 -9.83 0.97 7.25
N ASP A 30 -10.78 0.78 6.33
CA ASP A 30 -12.12 1.37 6.43
C ASP A 30 -12.86 0.90 7.69
N TYR A 31 -12.71 -0.37 8.07
CA TYR A 31 -13.31 -0.89 9.30
C TYR A 31 -12.78 -0.16 10.53
N PHE A 32 -11.46 0.02 10.65
CA PHE A 32 -10.86 0.77 11.76
C PHE A 32 -11.38 2.21 11.82
N GLU A 33 -11.45 2.91 10.68
CA GLU A 33 -12.00 4.27 10.65
C GLU A 33 -13.47 4.31 11.08
N ASN A 34 -14.29 3.34 10.66
CA ASN A 34 -15.71 3.29 11.04
C ASN A 34 -15.94 3.02 12.53
N ILE A 35 -15.15 2.14 13.15
CA ILE A 35 -15.29 1.87 14.58
C ILE A 35 -14.71 2.98 15.46
N CYS A 36 -13.73 3.73 14.96
CA CYS A 36 -13.20 4.93 15.62
C CYS A 36 -14.22 6.08 15.57
N ASP A 37 -14.91 6.27 14.44
CA ASP A 37 -15.96 7.29 14.28
C ASP A 37 -17.19 7.04 15.14
N ASN A 38 -17.63 5.78 15.22
CA ASN A 38 -18.89 5.41 15.86
C ASN A 38 -18.71 4.18 16.77
N PRO A 39 -18.00 4.31 17.90
CA PRO A 39 -17.60 3.19 18.72
C PRO A 39 -18.78 2.52 19.44
N GLN A 40 -19.08 1.27 19.04
CA GLN A 40 -20.19 0.49 19.60
C GLN A 40 -19.80 -0.41 20.81
N GLU A 41 -18.54 -0.84 20.90
CA GLU A 41 -18.05 -1.78 21.90
C GLU A 41 -16.95 -1.12 22.75
N ASP A 42 -16.65 -1.67 23.94
CA ASP A 42 -15.66 -1.08 24.85
C ASP A 42 -14.27 -0.97 24.22
N TRP A 43 -13.85 -2.02 23.50
CA TRP A 43 -12.57 -2.01 22.79
C TRP A 43 -12.58 -1.06 21.58
N HIS A 44 -13.74 -0.77 20.97
CA HIS A 44 -13.86 0.30 19.97
C HIS A 44 -13.59 1.67 20.61
N ARG A 45 -14.12 1.92 21.82
CA ARG A 45 -13.92 3.20 22.54
C ARG A 45 -12.46 3.38 22.94
N GLU A 46 -11.81 2.32 23.39
CA GLU A 46 -10.38 2.31 23.67
C GLU A 46 -9.57 2.70 22.43
N LEU A 47 -9.83 2.04 21.29
CA LEU A 47 -9.15 2.34 20.03
C LEU A 47 -9.45 3.75 19.53
N ALA A 48 -10.71 4.19 19.60
CA ALA A 48 -11.13 5.54 19.24
C ALA A 48 -10.41 6.60 20.10
N GLY A 49 -10.18 6.31 21.39
CA GLY A 49 -9.42 7.18 22.30
C GLY A 49 -7.93 7.30 21.96
N LEU A 50 -7.39 6.36 21.18
CA LEU A 50 -6.03 6.43 20.62
C LEU A 50 -5.99 7.15 19.26
N SER A 51 -7.12 7.23 18.56
CA SER A 51 -7.21 7.93 17.28
C SER A 51 -7.04 9.43 17.46
N ARG A 52 -6.23 10.03 16.59
CA ARG A 52 -5.98 11.48 16.58
C ARG A 52 -6.74 12.20 15.47
N LYS A 53 -7.28 11.48 14.48
CA LYS A 53 -7.92 12.04 13.28
C LYS A 53 -8.70 11.00 12.47
N ASP A 54 -9.60 11.47 11.60
CA ASP A 54 -10.19 10.69 10.50
C ASP A 54 -9.22 10.69 9.30
N MET A 55 -8.77 9.51 8.88
CA MET A 55 -7.81 9.33 7.80
C MET A 55 -8.48 9.21 6.42
N ARG A 56 -9.81 9.33 6.34
CA ARG A 56 -10.56 9.39 5.07
C ARG A 56 -10.80 10.82 4.63
N GLY A 57 -10.80 11.78 5.55
CA GLY A 57 -11.11 13.19 5.30
C GLY A 57 -12.35 13.66 6.04
N ASN A 58 -12.41 14.97 6.29
CA ASN A 58 -13.44 15.61 7.13
C ASN A 58 -14.65 16.08 6.31
N THR A 59 -14.50 16.27 5.00
CA THR A 59 -15.58 16.63 4.08
C THR A 59 -15.92 15.49 3.13
N VAL A 60 -17.08 15.56 2.47
CA VAL A 60 -17.49 14.57 1.46
C VAL A 60 -16.52 14.59 0.29
N GLU A 61 -16.04 15.78 -0.09
CA GLU A 61 -15.08 16.01 -1.15
C GLU A 61 -13.70 15.43 -0.81
N GLU A 62 -13.19 15.66 0.41
CA GLU A 62 -11.94 15.07 0.88
C GLU A 62 -12.02 13.53 0.93
N ARG A 63 -13.16 12.99 1.37
CA ARG A 63 -13.40 11.53 1.38
C ARG A 63 -13.45 10.94 -0.02
N ALA A 64 -14.10 11.63 -0.96
CA ALA A 64 -14.12 11.21 -2.36
C ALA A 64 -12.70 11.23 -2.95
N HIS A 65 -11.94 12.29 -2.68
CA HIS A 65 -10.56 12.42 -3.14
C HIS A 65 -9.66 11.31 -2.59
N THR A 66 -9.68 11.09 -1.27
CA THR A 66 -8.89 10.02 -0.63
C THR A 66 -9.22 8.65 -1.22
N ARG A 67 -10.51 8.37 -1.52
CA ARG A 67 -10.92 7.12 -2.17
C ARG A 67 -10.36 6.95 -3.57
N VAL A 68 -10.27 8.02 -4.36
CA VAL A 68 -9.68 7.95 -5.71
C VAL A 68 -8.20 7.59 -5.62
N VAL A 69 -7.44 8.26 -4.76
CA VAL A 69 -6.01 7.97 -4.58
C VAL A 69 -5.81 6.55 -4.02
N LEU A 70 -6.64 6.12 -3.08
CA LEU A 70 -6.61 4.76 -2.54
C LEU A 70 -6.87 3.70 -3.63
N ALA A 71 -7.85 3.93 -4.51
CA ALA A 71 -8.15 3.02 -5.60
C ALA A 71 -6.98 2.92 -6.60
N LEU A 72 -6.35 4.05 -6.93
CA LEU A 72 -5.16 4.06 -7.80
C LEU A 72 -3.98 3.32 -7.15
N ALA A 73 -3.76 3.49 -5.84
CA ALA A 73 -2.72 2.78 -5.12
C ALA A 73 -2.97 1.26 -5.09
N ASP A 74 -4.22 0.83 -4.88
CA ASP A 74 -4.60 -0.59 -4.88
C ASP A 74 -4.46 -1.23 -6.27
N GLU A 75 -4.87 -0.52 -7.33
CA GLU A 75 -4.72 -0.96 -8.72
C GLU A 75 -3.23 -1.05 -9.10
N ALA A 76 -2.45 0.00 -8.84
CA ALA A 76 -1.02 0.03 -9.13
C ALA A 76 -0.25 -1.09 -8.41
N SER A 77 -0.58 -1.33 -7.14
CA SER A 77 0.01 -2.40 -6.33
C SER A 77 -0.34 -3.79 -6.89
N SER A 78 -1.59 -3.99 -7.29
CA SER A 78 -2.06 -5.24 -7.90
C SER A 78 -1.36 -5.52 -9.25
N LEU A 79 -1.23 -4.51 -10.10
CA LEU A 79 -0.52 -4.58 -11.38
C LEU A 79 0.97 -4.86 -11.18
N PHE A 80 1.61 -4.21 -10.21
CA PHE A 80 3.01 -4.47 -9.89
C PHE A 80 3.20 -5.91 -9.38
N GLY A 81 2.32 -6.36 -8.48
CA GLY A 81 2.32 -7.73 -7.98
C GLY A 81 2.18 -8.75 -9.11
N PHE A 82 1.29 -8.51 -10.07
CA PHE A 82 1.16 -9.36 -11.25
C PHE A 82 2.44 -9.39 -12.08
N ALA A 83 3.05 -8.23 -12.35
CA ALA A 83 4.31 -8.15 -13.10
C ALA A 83 5.42 -8.97 -12.42
N GLY A 84 5.60 -8.76 -11.12
CA GLY A 84 6.57 -9.51 -10.31
C GLY A 84 6.35 -11.03 -10.40
N ARG A 85 5.09 -11.49 -10.35
CA ARG A 85 4.75 -12.92 -10.49
C ARG A 85 5.06 -13.50 -11.86
N LYS A 86 4.94 -12.70 -12.92
CA LYS A 86 5.10 -13.17 -14.30
C LYS A 86 6.52 -13.08 -14.82
N CYS A 87 7.41 -12.31 -14.18
CA CYS A 87 8.73 -12.10 -14.75
C CYS A 87 9.89 -11.99 -13.78
N THR A 88 9.72 -12.34 -12.50
CA THR A 88 10.87 -12.47 -11.59
C THR A 88 11.32 -13.91 -11.47
N LYS A 89 12.62 -14.12 -11.31
CA LYS A 89 13.21 -15.45 -11.08
C LYS A 89 12.61 -16.17 -9.87
N LEU A 90 12.16 -15.41 -8.87
CA LEU A 90 11.55 -15.91 -7.65
C LEU A 90 10.39 -16.90 -7.92
N LEU A 91 9.60 -16.67 -8.97
CA LEU A 91 8.33 -17.38 -9.18
C LEU A 91 8.29 -18.25 -10.44
N VAL A 92 9.37 -18.30 -11.23
CA VAL A 92 9.47 -19.10 -12.47
C VAL A 92 9.20 -20.58 -12.24
N SER A 93 9.63 -21.12 -11.10
CA SER A 93 9.42 -22.53 -10.77
C SER A 93 7.99 -22.84 -10.29
N LEU A 94 7.21 -21.81 -9.97
CA LEU A 94 5.87 -21.94 -9.38
C LEU A 94 4.75 -21.51 -10.35
N GLU A 95 5.04 -20.65 -11.32
CA GLU A 95 4.06 -20.09 -12.24
C GLU A 95 4.59 -19.99 -13.67
N THR A 96 3.68 -20.06 -14.64
CA THR A 96 3.99 -19.71 -16.02
C THR A 96 4.39 -18.24 -16.12
N SER A 97 5.59 -17.99 -16.61
CA SER A 97 6.13 -16.65 -16.88
C SER A 97 5.53 -16.03 -18.16
N SER A 98 5.49 -14.70 -18.21
CA SER A 98 5.12 -13.93 -19.40
C SER A 98 5.81 -12.57 -19.34
N ALA A 99 6.82 -12.36 -20.19
CA ALA A 99 7.54 -11.09 -20.27
C ALA A 99 6.64 -9.97 -20.80
N GLU A 100 5.81 -10.27 -21.81
CA GLU A 100 4.87 -9.32 -22.41
C GLU A 100 3.82 -8.87 -21.39
N GLY A 101 3.20 -9.82 -20.68
CA GLY A 101 2.21 -9.51 -19.65
C GLY A 101 2.81 -8.71 -18.50
N SER A 102 4.05 -9.03 -18.11
CA SER A 102 4.76 -8.28 -17.08
C SER A 102 5.06 -6.84 -17.50
N ARG A 103 5.58 -6.63 -18.72
CA ARG A 103 5.89 -5.29 -19.23
C ARG A 103 4.64 -4.43 -19.32
N LEU A 104 3.55 -4.96 -19.89
CA LEU A 104 2.28 -4.25 -19.99
C LEU A 104 1.72 -3.87 -18.60
N SER A 105 1.83 -4.79 -17.64
CA SER A 105 1.38 -4.54 -16.27
C SER A 105 2.21 -3.46 -15.55
N ILE A 106 3.53 -3.41 -15.79
CA ILE A 106 4.37 -2.32 -15.28
C ILE A 106 4.00 -0.99 -15.94
N GLU A 107 3.71 -0.97 -17.24
CA GLU A 107 3.28 0.26 -17.93
C GLU A 107 1.97 0.81 -17.34
N TRP A 108 0.99 -0.05 -17.09
CA TRP A 108 -0.27 0.35 -16.44
C TRP A 108 -0.06 0.77 -14.98
N CYS A 109 0.79 0.07 -14.23
CA CYS A 109 1.17 0.48 -12.88
C CYS A 109 1.77 1.90 -12.86
N LYS A 110 2.68 2.19 -13.80
CA LYS A 110 3.28 3.54 -13.94
C LYS A 110 2.24 4.58 -14.35
N ARG A 111 1.28 4.24 -15.21
CA ARG A 111 0.16 5.14 -15.56
C ARG A 111 -0.62 5.55 -14.32
N ASP A 112 -0.98 4.60 -13.46
CA ASP A 112 -1.79 4.87 -12.27
C ASP A 112 -1.02 5.67 -11.21
N LEU A 113 0.29 5.47 -11.12
CA LEU A 113 1.17 6.32 -10.32
C LEU A 113 1.32 7.73 -10.87
N LYS A 114 1.33 7.93 -12.19
CA LYS A 114 1.30 9.28 -12.79
C LYS A 114 -0.02 9.99 -12.50
N LEU A 115 -1.14 9.27 -12.48
CA LEU A 115 -2.42 9.83 -12.04
C LEU A 115 -2.36 10.21 -10.56
N SER A 116 -1.76 9.35 -9.71
CA SER A 116 -1.55 9.61 -8.28
C SER A 116 -0.63 10.82 -8.02
N GLU A 117 0.42 10.98 -8.82
CA GLU A 117 1.34 12.12 -8.79
C GLU A 117 0.61 13.45 -9.02
N ALA A 118 -0.30 13.49 -9.98
CA ALA A 118 -1.12 14.67 -10.27
C ALA A 118 -2.05 15.03 -9.09
N TYR A 119 -2.44 14.06 -8.25
CA TYR A 119 -3.17 14.33 -7.02
C TYR A 119 -2.30 14.93 -5.90
N GLY A 120 -0.97 14.77 -6.00
CA GLY A 120 0.00 15.49 -5.16
C GLY A 120 0.09 16.99 -5.52
N GLU A 121 -0.16 17.37 -6.77
CA GLU A 121 -0.18 18.76 -7.21
C GLU A 121 -1.40 19.49 -6.63
N GLY A 122 -1.15 20.38 -5.66
CA GLY A 122 -2.19 21.18 -5.01
C GLY A 122 -2.63 20.69 -3.63
N HIS A 123 -2.18 19.50 -3.20
CA HIS A 123 -2.33 19.08 -1.81
C HIS A 123 -1.23 19.70 -0.95
N LYS A 124 -1.59 20.72 -0.16
CA LYS A 124 -0.79 21.30 0.94
C LYS A 124 -0.44 20.29 2.06
N ARG A 125 -0.54 18.98 1.80
CA ARG A 125 -0.33 17.86 2.73
C ARG A 125 1.04 17.89 3.39
N LEU A 126 2.05 18.43 2.71
CA LEU A 126 3.42 18.49 3.23
C LEU A 126 3.87 19.92 3.60
N GLU A 127 3.01 20.93 3.44
CA GLU A 127 3.42 22.34 3.58
C GLU A 127 2.96 22.98 4.90
N ASN A 128 1.88 22.52 5.55
CA ASN A 128 1.25 23.26 6.66
C ASN A 128 1.01 22.49 7.98
N GLY A 129 1.50 21.26 8.10
CA GLY A 129 1.43 20.48 9.33
C GLY A 129 2.12 19.17 9.06
N GLY A 130 3.10 18.79 9.89
CA GLY A 130 3.97 17.63 9.65
C GLY A 130 3.21 16.35 9.30
N VAL A 131 3.93 15.34 8.80
CA VAL A 131 3.41 14.08 8.24
C VAL A 131 2.13 13.57 8.93
N ASP A 132 2.13 13.53 10.27
CA ASP A 132 1.00 13.09 11.11
C ASP A 132 -0.32 13.84 10.91
N ALA A 133 -0.32 15.13 10.52
CA ALA A 133 -1.56 15.89 10.32
C ALA A 133 -2.23 15.54 8.99
N ALA A 134 -1.45 15.14 7.98
CA ALA A 134 -1.91 15.00 6.59
C ALA A 134 -2.07 13.54 6.10
N THR A 135 -1.55 12.55 6.83
CA THR A 135 -1.70 11.11 6.53
C THR A 135 -3.14 10.66 6.34
N THR A 136 -3.38 9.83 5.34
CA THR A 136 -4.67 9.23 5.01
C THR A 136 -4.55 7.73 4.80
N ILE A 137 -5.69 7.03 4.71
CA ILE A 137 -5.70 5.60 4.39
C ILE A 137 -5.09 5.30 3.03
N ALA A 138 -5.15 6.25 2.08
CA ALA A 138 -4.47 6.13 0.79
C ALA A 138 -2.95 6.05 0.96
N ASP A 139 -2.38 6.84 1.88
CA ASP A 139 -0.95 6.85 2.17
C ASP A 139 -0.51 5.52 2.81
N CYS A 140 -1.35 4.97 3.70
CA CYS A 140 -1.14 3.63 4.29
C CYS A 140 -1.17 2.50 3.27
N ALA A 141 -1.85 2.67 2.13
CA ALA A 141 -1.85 1.69 1.04
C ALA A 141 -0.67 1.92 0.07
N LEU A 142 -0.39 3.17 -0.25
CA LEU A 142 0.62 3.58 -1.22
C LEU A 142 2.04 3.35 -0.71
N PHE A 143 2.34 3.73 0.53
CA PHE A 143 3.71 3.62 1.07
C PHE A 143 4.25 2.18 1.07
N PRO A 144 3.54 1.16 1.61
CA PRO A 144 4.05 -0.21 1.59
C PRO A 144 4.29 -0.74 0.17
N PHE A 145 3.45 -0.34 -0.79
CA PHE A 145 3.65 -0.68 -2.19
C PHE A 145 4.95 -0.06 -2.75
N LEU A 146 5.12 1.25 -2.58
CA LEU A 146 6.33 1.94 -3.04
C LEU A 146 7.58 1.37 -2.39
N HIS A 147 7.54 1.15 -1.08
CA HIS A 147 8.64 0.55 -0.32
C HIS A 147 8.97 -0.86 -0.82
N TYR A 148 7.96 -1.72 -0.99
CA TYR A 148 8.16 -3.08 -1.51
C TYR A 148 8.73 -3.08 -2.93
N SER A 149 8.26 -2.18 -3.81
CA SER A 149 8.77 -2.07 -5.18
C SER A 149 10.26 -1.69 -5.22
N LYS A 150 10.67 -0.76 -4.34
CA LYS A 150 12.04 -0.25 -4.22
C LYS A 150 12.98 -1.26 -3.57
N GLU A 151 12.61 -1.78 -2.41
CA GLU A 151 13.51 -2.62 -1.60
C GLU A 151 13.56 -4.08 -2.07
N MET A 152 12.42 -4.66 -2.46
CA MET A 152 12.36 -6.09 -2.82
C MET A 152 12.68 -6.35 -4.28
N HIS A 153 12.11 -5.54 -5.19
CA HIS A 153 12.17 -5.79 -6.63
C HIS A 153 13.22 -4.94 -7.35
N VAL A 154 13.75 -3.91 -6.70
CA VAL A 154 14.74 -2.97 -7.25
C VAL A 154 14.29 -2.36 -8.58
N ILE A 155 12.97 -2.36 -8.83
CA ILE A 155 12.40 -1.58 -9.92
C ILE A 155 12.24 -0.17 -9.40
N GLY A 156 12.93 0.75 -10.05
CA GLY A 156 12.74 2.18 -9.86
C GLY A 156 11.39 2.62 -10.43
N VAL A 157 10.27 2.17 -9.86
CA VAL A 157 8.97 2.77 -10.14
C VAL A 157 9.03 4.25 -9.73
N LEU A 158 9.75 4.53 -8.64
CA LEU A 158 10.16 5.86 -8.22
C LEU A 158 11.44 6.38 -8.91
N ALA A 159 12.01 5.73 -9.93
CA ALA A 159 13.11 6.32 -10.70
C ALA A 159 12.59 7.25 -11.81
N GLU A 160 11.32 7.12 -12.19
CA GLU A 160 10.66 7.97 -13.19
C GLU A 160 10.82 9.46 -12.84
N PRO A 161 11.41 10.28 -13.72
CA PRO A 161 11.66 11.70 -13.48
C PRO A 161 10.40 12.49 -13.09
N GLU A 162 9.25 12.12 -13.65
CA GLU A 162 7.95 12.78 -13.48
C GLU A 162 7.28 12.53 -12.13
N LEU A 163 7.75 11.58 -11.32
CA LEU A 163 7.11 11.21 -10.04
C LEU A 163 7.77 11.91 -8.83
N LEU A 164 7.91 13.23 -8.89
CA LEU A 164 8.65 14.00 -7.87
C LEU A 164 7.92 14.10 -6.53
N ASN A 165 6.60 14.29 -6.55
CA ASN A 165 5.76 14.37 -5.36
C ASN A 165 5.70 13.00 -4.68
N LEU A 166 5.57 11.91 -5.44
CA LEU A 166 5.61 10.55 -4.89
C LEU A 166 6.97 10.19 -4.28
N LYS A 167 8.08 10.64 -4.88
CA LYS A 167 9.42 10.50 -4.28
C LYS A 167 9.49 11.24 -2.95
N ARG A 168 9.06 12.50 -2.92
CA ARG A 168 9.06 13.30 -1.70
C ARG A 168 8.17 12.68 -0.62
N PHE A 169 6.96 12.28 -0.99
CA PHE A 169 6.05 11.53 -0.13
C PHE A 169 6.73 10.31 0.48
N TYR A 170 7.39 9.47 -0.34
CA TYR A 170 8.07 8.27 0.16
C TYR A 170 9.15 8.60 1.19
N GLU A 171 9.98 9.60 0.91
CA GLU A 171 11.07 10.00 1.80
C GLU A 171 10.56 10.64 3.10
N ASP A 172 9.45 11.38 3.06
CA ASP A 172 8.84 11.97 4.26
C ASP A 172 8.08 10.91 5.08
N PHE A 173 7.37 9.99 4.41
CA PHE A 173 6.48 9.02 5.05
C PHE A 173 7.22 7.80 5.64
N LYS A 174 8.49 7.56 5.30
CA LYS A 174 9.26 6.46 5.89
C LYS A 174 9.78 6.75 7.31
N GLU A 175 9.89 8.02 7.68
CA GLU A 175 10.53 8.47 8.93
C GLU A 175 9.73 8.18 10.22
N PRO A 176 8.39 8.24 10.25
CA PRO A 176 7.61 7.94 11.45
C PRO A 176 7.86 6.53 12.01
N GLU A 177 7.66 6.36 13.33
CA GLU A 177 7.84 5.06 14.01
C GLU A 177 6.90 3.98 13.45
N SER A 178 5.68 4.34 13.07
CA SER A 178 4.67 3.41 12.53
C SER A 178 5.03 2.81 11.17
N THR A 179 6.01 3.40 10.47
CA THR A 179 6.47 2.98 9.14
C THR A 179 7.87 2.38 9.16
N LYS A 180 8.51 2.30 10.33
CA LYS A 180 9.81 1.65 10.46
C LYS A 180 9.69 0.17 10.17
N ILE A 181 10.56 -0.30 9.29
CA ILE A 181 10.69 -1.70 8.91
C ILE A 181 12.05 -2.17 9.43
N GLU A 182 12.05 -3.24 10.22
CA GLU A 182 13.26 -3.78 10.83
C GLU A 182 14.28 -4.21 9.76
N GLU A 183 15.56 -3.96 10.02
CA GLU A 183 16.62 -4.46 9.16
C GLU A 183 16.53 -5.99 9.02
N GLY A 184 16.67 -6.49 7.78
CA GLY A 184 16.54 -7.92 7.50
C GLY A 184 15.10 -8.42 7.33
N SER A 185 14.09 -7.54 7.33
CA SER A 185 12.69 -7.91 7.01
C SER A 185 12.55 -8.58 5.64
N TYR A 186 13.44 -8.25 4.70
CA TYR A 186 13.57 -8.94 3.42
C TYR A 186 14.73 -9.94 3.49
N LEU A 187 14.44 -11.23 3.37
CA LEU A 187 15.47 -12.26 3.28
C LEU A 187 16.28 -12.05 2.00
N GLU A 188 17.60 -11.90 2.14
CA GLU A 188 18.49 -11.50 1.04
C GLU A 188 18.42 -12.46 -0.15
N ASP A 189 18.31 -13.77 0.08
CA ASP A 189 18.15 -14.76 -0.99
C ASP A 189 16.86 -14.53 -1.81
N LEU A 190 15.75 -14.20 -1.14
CA LEU A 190 14.48 -13.92 -1.82
C LEU A 190 14.56 -12.61 -2.59
N ARG A 191 15.19 -11.58 -2.00
CA ARG A 191 15.42 -10.28 -2.63
C ARG A 191 16.29 -10.42 -3.89
N GLN A 192 17.36 -11.20 -3.83
CA GLN A 192 18.23 -11.48 -4.97
C GLN A 192 17.47 -12.15 -6.12
N MET A 193 16.53 -13.04 -5.82
CA MET A 193 15.68 -13.66 -6.85
C MET A 193 14.57 -12.73 -7.35
N ALA A 194 13.95 -11.91 -6.49
CA ALA A 194 12.88 -11.00 -6.85
C ALA A 194 13.37 -9.81 -7.70
N SER A 195 14.60 -9.36 -7.46
CA SER A 195 15.24 -8.30 -8.23
C SER A 195 15.74 -8.76 -9.62
N GLN A 196 15.75 -10.06 -9.90
CA GLN A 196 16.12 -10.61 -11.21
C GLN A 196 14.88 -10.74 -12.10
N TRP A 197 14.64 -9.71 -12.89
CA TRP A 197 13.63 -9.70 -13.95
C TRP A 197 14.16 -10.44 -15.19
N LEU A 198 13.31 -11.22 -15.85
CA LEU A 198 13.73 -12.18 -16.88
C LEU A 198 13.75 -11.60 -18.30
N TYR A 199 13.82 -10.27 -18.45
CA TYR A 199 13.77 -9.60 -19.75
C TYR A 199 14.81 -8.50 -19.92
#